data_AF-A0A412BRX0-F1
#
_entry.id   AF-A0A412BRX0-F1
#
_cell.length_a   1.000
_cell.length_b   1.000
_cell.length_c   1.000
_cell.angle_alpha   90.00
_cell.angle_beta   90.00
_cell.angle_gamma   90.00
#
_symmetry.space_group_name_H-M   'P 1'
#
loop_
_entity.id
_entity.type
_entity.pdbx_description
1 polymer ?
#
loop_
_entity_poly.entity_id
_entity_poly.type
_entity_poly.pdbx_seq_one_letter_code
_entity_poly.pdbx_strand_id
1 'polypeptide(L)' 'MEMQKEEAKMLQWHPAFFAEIQIELQEDAEHLIFENEHQLGTKPKEIYVLIIKKDKGRVIRKNIGRIFRQHN' A
#
# COMPACT_ATOMS: atom_id res chain seq x y z
N MET A 1 38.63 11.53 1.73
CA MET A 1 37.26 11.85 1.29
C MET A 1 36.69 10.56 0.76
N GLU A 2 35.97 9.81 1.59
CA GLU A 2 35.19 8.66 1.13
C GLU A 2 34.08 8.49 2.15
N MET A 3 33.00 9.23 1.91
CA MET A 3 31.73 8.97 2.55
C MET A 3 31.31 7.61 1.99
N GLN A 4 31.50 6.54 2.78
CA GLN A 4 30.79 5.29 2.55
C GLN A 4 29.31 5.64 2.68
N LYS A 5 28.69 6.02 1.55
CA LYS A 5 27.25 6.03 1.42
C LYS A 5 26.87 4.57 1.61
N GLU A 6 26.43 4.22 2.82
CA GLU A 6 25.44 3.17 2.95
C GLU A 6 24.34 3.56 1.97
N GLU A 7 24.36 2.96 0.79
CA GLU A 7 23.17 2.87 -0.05
C GLU A 7 22.16 2.18 0.86
N ALA A 8 21.36 3.00 1.55
CA ALA A 8 20.19 2.53 2.26
C ALA A 8 19.47 1.65 1.25
N LYS A 9 19.58 0.32 1.41
CA LYS A 9 19.01 -0.68 0.50
C LYS A 9 17.60 -0.19 0.25
N MET A 10 17.34 0.36 -0.95
CA MET A 10 16.02 0.82 -1.30
C MET A 10 15.17 -0.44 -1.31
N LEU A 11 14.42 -0.65 -0.24
CA LEU A 11 13.42 -1.71 -0.14
C LEU A 11 12.33 -1.34 -1.12
N GLN A 12 12.51 -1.75 -2.37
CA GLN A 12 11.46 -1.70 -3.36
C GLN A 12 10.58 -2.91 -3.15
N TRP A 13 9.27 -2.68 -3.10
CA TRP A 13 8.30 -3.76 -3.05
C TRP A 13 8.45 -4.66 -4.28
N HIS A 14 8.18 -5.94 -4.12
CA HIS A 14 8.19 -6.87 -5.23
C HIS A 14 7.08 -6.48 -6.25
N PRO A 15 7.31 -6.55 -7.58
CA PRO A 15 6.30 -6.16 -8.57
C PRO A 15 4.96 -6.91 -8.43
N ALA A 16 4.98 -8.14 -7.92
CA ALA A 16 3.75 -8.91 -7.69
C ALA A 16 2.98 -8.51 -6.43
N PHE A 17 3.53 -7.62 -5.60
CA PHE A 17 2.93 -7.25 -4.31
C PHE A 17 1.52 -6.66 -4.45
N PHE A 18 1.26 -5.90 -5.52
CA PHE A 18 -0.07 -5.38 -5.81
C PHE A 18 -1.10 -6.51 -5.98
N ALA A 19 -0.76 -7.55 -6.76
CA ALA A 19 -1.63 -8.70 -6.97
C ALA A 19 -1.82 -9.52 -5.68
N GLU A 20 -0.75 -9.70 -4.90
CA GLU A 20 -0.82 -10.41 -3.61
C GLU A 20 -1.78 -9.72 -2.63
N ILE A 21 -1.75 -8.39 -2.56
CA ILE A 21 -2.68 -7.60 -1.73
C ILE A 21 -4.13 -7.78 -2.20
N GLN A 22 -4.39 -7.81 -3.51
CA GLN A 22 -5.72 -8.03 -4.06
C GLN A 22 -6.26 -9.43 -3.70
N ILE A 23 -5.40 -10.45 -3.75
CA ILE A 23 -5.75 -11.83 -3.34
C ILE A 23 -6.01 -11.89 -1.84
N GLU A 24 -5.14 -11.30 -1.01
CA GLU A 24 -5.28 -11.33 0.45
C GLU A 24 -6.60 -10.66 0.90
N LEU A 25 -7.02 -9.59 0.22
CA LEU A 25 -8.23 -8.83 0.53
C LEU A 25 -9.43 -9.19 -0.36
N GLN A 26 -9.38 -10.32 -1.08
CA GLN A 26 -10.41 -10.70 -2.04
C GLN A 26 -11.81 -10.81 -1.42
N GLU A 27 -11.92 -11.26 -0.17
CA GLU A 27 -13.20 -11.37 0.57
C GLU A 27 -13.90 -10.01 0.77
N ASP A 28 -13.14 -8.90 0.80
CA ASP A 28 -13.66 -7.54 0.97
C ASP A 28 -13.55 -6.71 -0.33
N ALA A 29 -13.11 -7.31 -1.44
CA ALA A 29 -12.74 -6.57 -2.66
C ALA A 29 -13.88 -5.75 -3.25
N GLU A 30 -15.13 -6.20 -3.13
CA GLU A 30 -16.30 -5.45 -3.61
C GLU A 30 -16.47 -4.10 -2.89
N HIS A 31 -15.93 -3.96 -1.67
CA HIS A 31 -15.97 -2.75 -0.84
C HIS A 31 -14.70 -1.91 -0.89
N LEU A 32 -13.71 -2.34 -1.67
CA LEU A 32 -12.41 -1.72 -1.77
C LEU A 32 -12.14 -1.19 -3.18
N ILE A 33 -11.34 -0.14 -3.27
CA ILE A 33 -10.71 0.33 -4.50
C ILE A 33 -9.21 0.11 -4.31
N PHE A 34 -8.57 -0.47 -5.32
CA PHE A 34 -7.14 -0.71 -5.36
C PHE A 34 -6.54 0.14 -6.47
N GLU A 35 -5.60 1.00 -6.12
CA GLU A 35 -4.81 1.76 -7.09
C GLU A 35 -3.34 1.36 -6.96
N ASN A 36 -2.73 1.06 -8.09
CA ASN A 36 -1.31 0.74 -8.18
C ASN A 36 -0.53 2.03 -8.47
N GLU A 37 0.55 2.26 -7.73
CA GLU A 37 1.51 3.36 -7.92
C GLU A 37 0.90 4.77 -8.05
N HIS A 38 0.97 5.55 -6.98
CA HIS A 38 0.55 6.95 -6.94
C HIS A 38 1.69 7.87 -6.51
N GLN A 39 2.12 8.75 -7.42
CA GLN A 39 3.19 9.72 -7.13
C GLN A 39 2.65 10.97 -6.43
N LEU A 40 3.10 11.25 -5.21
CA LEU A 40 2.78 12.50 -4.50
C LEU A 40 3.75 13.65 -4.86
N GLY A 41 4.29 13.63 -6.07
CA GLY A 41 5.16 14.67 -6.64
C GLY A 41 6.56 14.19 -7.02
N THR A 42 7.33 13.68 -6.05
CA THR A 42 8.70 13.18 -6.29
C THR A 42 8.79 11.70 -5.94
N LYS A 43 9.67 10.94 -6.62
CA LYS A 43 9.87 9.50 -6.38
C LYS A 43 10.05 9.08 -4.89
N PRO A 44 10.73 9.86 -4.01
CA PRO A 44 10.79 9.54 -2.58
C PRO A 44 9.44 9.58 -1.83
N LYS A 45 8.41 10.18 -2.42
CA LYS A 45 7.04 10.32 -1.87
C LYS A 45 6.03 9.53 -2.69
N GLU A 46 6.44 8.38 -3.22
CA GLU A 46 5.57 7.49 -3.98
C GLU A 46 4.78 6.57 -3.04
N ILE A 47 3.50 6.42 -3.30
CA ILE A 47 2.65 5.39 -2.71
C ILE A 47 2.67 4.21 -3.68
N TYR A 48 3.17 3.06 -3.24
CA TYR A 48 3.19 1.85 -4.08
C TYR A 48 1.79 1.26 -4.28
N VAL A 49 0.97 1.25 -3.22
CA VAL A 49 -0.40 0.72 -3.26
C VAL A 49 -1.30 1.62 -2.44
N LEU A 50 -2.43 2.04 -3.02
CA LEU A 50 -3.48 2.75 -2.31
C LEU A 50 -4.73 1.87 -2.24
N ILE A 51 -5.26 1.70 -1.03
CA ILE A 51 -6.46 0.91 -0.76
C ILE A 51 -7.49 1.83 -0.12
N ILE A 52 -8.61 2.04 -0.79
CA ILE A 52 -9.66 2.97 -0.36
C ILE A 52 -10.92 2.18 -0.01
N LYS A 53 -11.46 2.42 1.19
CA LYS A 53 -12.78 1.90 1.58
C LYS A 53 -13.87 2.71 0.88
N LYS A 54 -14.78 2.02 0.17
CA LYS A 54 -15.98 2.65 -0.40
C LYS A 54 -16.94 3.11 0.69
N ASP A 55 -17.13 2.25 1.70
CA ASP A 55 -18.06 2.48 2.79
C ASP A 55 -17.34 2.93 4.07
N LYS A 56 -17.76 4.06 4.63
CA LYS A 56 -17.26 4.52 5.94
C LYS A 56 -17.66 3.55 7.04
N GLY A 57 -16.73 3.29 7.98
CA GLY A 57 -16.98 2.42 9.13
C GLY A 57 -16.95 0.91 8.84
N ARG A 58 -16.82 0.48 7.58
CA ARG A 58 -16.70 -0.94 7.25
C ARG A 58 -15.41 -1.52 7.81
N VAL A 59 -15.55 -2.63 8.53
CA VAL A 59 -14.45 -3.43 9.05
C VAL A 59 -14.00 -4.39 7.95
N ILE A 60 -12.70 -4.43 7.69
CA ILE A 60 -12.08 -5.39 6.77
C ILE A 60 -11.80 -6.65 7.58
N ARG A 61 -12.19 -7.80 7.04
CA ARG A 61 -12.26 -9.07 7.76
C ARG A 61 -10.87 -9.61 8.12
N LYS A 62 -9.91 -9.44 7.22
CA LYS A 62 -8.51 -9.86 7.44
C LYS A 62 -7.85 -9.03 8.54
N ASN A 63 -6.89 -9.62 9.25
CA ASN A 63 -6.18 -8.96 10.35
C ASN A 63 -5.47 -7.67 9.92
N ILE A 64 -4.94 -7.62 8.69
CA ILE A 64 -4.35 -6.40 8.12
C ILE A 64 -5.37 -5.25 8.04
N GLY A 65 -6.66 -5.57 7.94
CA GLY A 65 -7.76 -4.61 8.01
C GLY A 65 -7.78 -3.72 9.25
N ARG A 66 -7.16 -4.18 10.36
CA ARG A 66 -7.08 -3.43 11.63
C ARG A 66 -6.20 -2.19 11.55
N ILE A 67 -5.26 -2.13 10.60
CA ILE A 67 -4.42 -0.94 10.41
C ILE A 67 -5.10 0.13 9.55
N PHE A 68 -6.23 -0.19 8.91
CA PHE A 68 -6.92 0.73 8.01
C PHE A 68 -7.61 1.82 8.80
N ARG A 69 -7.21 3.07 8.55
CA ARG A 69 -7.79 4.26 9.18
C ARG A 69 -8.77 4.95 8.23
N GLN A 70 -9.70 5.71 8.80
CA GLN A 70 -10.61 6.55 8.00
C GLN A 70 -9.89 7.81 7.46
N HIS A 71 -8.87 8.28 8.19
CA HIS A 71 -8.06 9.44 7.85
C HIS A 71 -6.58 9.06 7.98
N ASN A 72 -5.78 9.42 6.98
CA ASN A 72 -4.33 9.20 6.91
C ASN A 72 -3.57 10.42 7.44
#